data_AF-A0A9X8H2H4-F1
#
_entry.id   AF-A0A9X8H2H4-F1
#
_cell.length_a   1.000
_cell.length_b   1.000
_cell.length_c   1.000
_cell.angle_alpha   90.00
_cell.angle_beta   90.00
_cell.angle_gamma   90.00
#
_symmetry.space_group_name_H-M   'P 1'
#
loop_
_entity.id
_entity.type
_entity.pdbx_description
1 polymer ?
#
loop_
_entity_poly.entity_id
_entity_poly.type
_entity_poly.pdbx_seq_one_letter_code
_entity_poly.pdbx_strand_id
1 'polypeptide(L)'
;MDQGPMEAQGEDAMVATLSNADQGPEQNATPAVHRGNRFGVFSPGRPKIFYGRPLQKRQYLRSSHDYQEKLEVINFYALHGMSNTLTRYYPKLVGNDRRNMSKKIRDWLKLRTQVEEVGYSSRSNLKKVRNVGVGTSLNHDTEAIIVQWVQDMRNEGIPVATIMLQLKAKELAEEKGISANEFKASRDWCTSFKKRHGFTLRQKTRQGQDTQEGSDEALEAFSTHIHEVMLVNNITKCYNADQTGVFYEYLPKRTINARGVKTVWVRCGGKDKERATAMLLGDSEGNKYPLFIVLKQKKSTIATTVRANINDRNGLGVFVWREVFPLMEQWPSKIYGNPTAWWNEDISVAFLRFHFGSRPNMDEKILLIWDDFSAHFTDKV
;
A
#
# COMPACT_ATOMS: atom_id res chain seq x y z
N MET A 1 -78.73 -13.55 17.52
CA MET A 1 -79.40 -13.81 16.24
C MET A 1 -78.42 -13.47 15.12
N ASP A 2 -77.76 -14.38 14.39
CA ASP A 2 -77.40 -15.79 14.60
C ASP A 2 -76.67 -16.27 13.30
N GLN A 3 -75.57 -17.05 13.27
CA GLN A 3 -74.71 -17.69 14.29
C GLN A 3 -73.22 -17.66 13.83
N GLY A 4 -72.30 -18.15 14.67
CA GLY A 4 -70.99 -18.71 14.25
C GLY A 4 -70.89 -20.18 14.71
N PRO A 5 -69.70 -20.83 14.75
CA PRO A 5 -68.39 -20.45 14.21
C PRO A 5 -67.76 -21.58 13.34
N MET A 6 -66.50 -21.43 12.90
CA MET A 6 -65.62 -22.60 12.73
C MET A 6 -64.14 -22.27 13.02
N GLU A 7 -63.64 -22.91 14.07
CA GLU A 7 -62.24 -23.21 14.39
C GLU A 7 -61.63 -24.18 13.33
N ALA A 8 -60.33 -24.48 13.25
CA ALA A 8 -59.10 -23.90 13.80
C ALA A 8 -57.90 -24.51 13.04
N GLN A 9 -56.71 -23.93 13.26
CA GLN A 9 -55.34 -24.49 13.35
C GLN A 9 -54.38 -23.44 12.75
N GLY A 10 -53.24 -23.10 13.35
CA GLY A 10 -52.52 -23.70 14.48
C GLY A 10 -51.02 -23.68 14.17
N GLU A 11 -50.17 -23.58 15.19
CA GLU A 11 -48.69 -23.55 15.11
C GLU A 11 -48.02 -22.29 14.50
N ASP A 12 -46.86 -21.85 15.01
CA ASP A 12 -46.51 -21.75 16.44
C ASP A 12 -45.50 -20.61 16.62
N ALA A 13 -45.47 -19.99 17.79
CA ALA A 13 -44.55 -18.90 18.09
C ALA A 13 -43.32 -19.40 18.85
N MET A 14 -42.11 -19.04 18.42
CA MET A 14 -40.94 -19.10 19.30
C MET A 14 -40.11 -17.82 19.25
N VAL A 15 -40.27 -17.02 20.31
CA VAL A 15 -39.32 -16.01 20.79
C VAL A 15 -38.60 -16.57 22.01
N ALA A 16 -37.29 -16.75 21.92
CA ALA A 16 -36.33 -16.93 23.03
C ALA A 16 -34.92 -16.81 22.39
N THR A 17 -34.01 -15.88 22.73
CA THR A 17 -33.52 -15.39 24.03
C THR A 17 -33.01 -16.50 24.95
N LEU A 18 -31.69 -16.66 25.06
CA LEU A 18 -30.87 -17.28 26.14
C LEU A 18 -29.39 -17.20 25.66
N SER A 19 -28.33 -17.12 26.46
CA SER A 19 -28.09 -16.60 27.82
C SER A 19 -26.58 -16.71 28.13
N ASN A 20 -26.00 -15.77 28.89
CA ASN A 20 -24.63 -15.92 29.42
C ASN A 20 -24.60 -16.90 30.61
N ALA A 21 -23.76 -17.95 30.54
CA ALA A 21 -23.21 -18.79 31.62
C ALA A 21 -22.35 -19.90 30.94
N ASP A 22 -21.24 -20.43 31.44
CA ASP A 22 -20.44 -20.17 32.66
C ASP A 22 -18.96 -20.53 32.38
N GLN A 23 -18.03 -20.23 33.29
CA GLN A 23 -16.60 -20.48 33.14
C GLN A 23 -16.18 -21.93 33.51
N GLY A 24 -15.20 -22.49 32.79
CA GLY A 24 -14.51 -23.74 33.10
C GLY A 24 -13.10 -23.78 32.48
N PRO A 25 -12.08 -24.41 33.12
CA PRO A 25 -10.71 -23.92 33.02
C PRO A 25 -9.82 -24.48 31.90
N GLU A 26 -8.72 -23.76 31.71
CA GLU A 26 -7.57 -23.96 30.82
C GLU A 26 -7.17 -25.42 30.48
N GLN A 27 -6.88 -25.66 29.20
CA GLN A 27 -5.80 -26.58 28.80
C GLN A 27 -4.93 -25.94 27.70
N ASN A 28 -3.62 -26.08 27.86
CA ASN A 28 -2.59 -25.39 27.08
C ASN A 28 -2.60 -25.74 25.58
N ALA A 29 -2.68 -24.73 24.71
CA ALA A 29 -2.41 -24.85 23.28
C ALA A 29 -1.24 -23.93 22.85
N THR A 30 -0.20 -24.54 22.27
CA THR A 30 1.04 -23.87 21.80
C THR A 30 0.80 -22.79 20.74
N PRO A 31 1.62 -21.72 20.69
CA PRO A 31 1.44 -20.62 19.72
C PRO A 31 1.71 -21.07 18.28
N ALA A 32 0.74 -20.82 17.40
CA ALA A 32 0.82 -21.17 15.99
C ALA A 32 1.84 -20.33 15.22
N VAL A 33 2.73 -20.99 14.47
CA VAL A 33 3.77 -20.33 13.67
C VAL A 33 3.18 -19.68 12.43
N HIS A 34 3.35 -18.37 12.33
CA HIS A 34 2.90 -17.51 11.24
C HIS A 34 3.46 -17.98 9.87
N ARG A 35 2.65 -18.65 9.04
CA ARG A 35 3.01 -19.04 7.67
C ARG A 35 2.48 -18.02 6.66
N GLY A 36 3.38 -17.26 6.06
CA GLY A 36 3.04 -16.20 5.12
C GLY A 36 2.46 -16.69 3.79
N ASN A 37 1.33 -16.07 3.43
CA ASN A 37 0.77 -15.79 2.10
C ASN A 37 0.70 -16.94 1.05
N ARG A 38 -0.52 -17.30 0.65
CA ARG A 38 -0.83 -18.50 -0.14
C ARG A 38 -0.86 -18.31 -1.66
N PHE A 39 -0.87 -17.08 -2.18
CA PHE A 39 -0.89 -16.82 -3.63
C PHE A 39 0.06 -15.68 -4.03
N GLY A 40 1.16 -16.05 -4.70
CA GLY A 40 2.08 -15.12 -5.33
C GLY A 40 2.74 -15.80 -6.53
N VAL A 41 2.53 -15.25 -7.73
CA VAL A 41 3.08 -15.81 -8.96
C VAL A 41 4.61 -15.83 -8.89
N PHE A 42 5.19 -17.02 -8.77
CA PHE A 42 6.62 -17.21 -8.91
C PHE A 42 7.01 -16.92 -10.36
N SER A 43 7.60 -15.75 -10.63
CA SER A 43 8.47 -15.63 -11.80
C SER A 43 9.53 -16.72 -11.70
N PRO A 44 9.74 -17.56 -12.73
CA PRO A 44 10.80 -18.56 -12.69
C PRO A 44 12.15 -17.84 -12.65
N GLY A 45 12.68 -17.69 -11.44
CA GLY A 45 14.02 -17.17 -11.23
C GLY A 45 15.03 -18.01 -12.03
N ARG A 46 16.08 -17.33 -12.52
CA ARG A 46 17.16 -17.89 -13.35
C ARG A 46 17.39 -19.39 -13.08
N PRO A 47 17.23 -20.29 -14.08
CA PRO A 47 17.32 -21.72 -13.87
C PRO A 47 18.54 -22.12 -13.05
N LYS A 48 18.35 -22.97 -12.04
CA LYS A 48 19.46 -23.53 -11.25
C LYS A 48 20.25 -24.48 -12.15
N ILE A 49 21.34 -23.96 -12.73
CA ILE A 49 22.23 -24.67 -13.67
C ILE A 49 22.98 -25.84 -13.00
N PHE A 50 22.85 -26.02 -11.68
CA PHE A 50 23.51 -27.08 -10.92
C PHE A 50 22.53 -27.76 -9.95
N TYR A 51 21.94 -28.86 -10.39
CA TYR A 51 21.34 -29.85 -9.49
C TYR A 51 22.46 -30.72 -8.89
N GLY A 52 22.31 -31.16 -7.63
CA GLY A 52 23.17 -32.19 -7.02
C GLY A 52 24.51 -31.76 -6.40
N ARG A 53 25.02 -30.53 -6.62
CA ARG A 53 26.17 -30.06 -5.82
C ARG A 53 25.70 -29.57 -4.44
N PRO A 54 26.23 -30.09 -3.32
CA PRO A 54 25.97 -29.51 -2.01
C PRO A 54 26.39 -28.03 -2.02
N LEU A 55 25.63 -27.17 -1.36
CA LEU A 55 26.04 -25.80 -1.08
C LEU A 55 27.37 -25.85 -0.33
N GLN A 56 28.48 -25.55 -1.01
CA GLN A 56 29.77 -25.41 -0.35
C GLN A 56 29.61 -24.37 0.76
N LYS A 57 29.78 -24.81 2.01
CA LYS A 57 29.81 -23.91 3.17
C LYS A 57 30.81 -22.81 2.84
N ARG A 58 30.36 -21.55 2.83
CA ARG A 58 31.22 -20.40 2.53
C ARG A 58 32.36 -20.36 3.56
N GLN A 59 33.52 -20.87 3.17
CA GLN A 59 34.75 -20.72 3.93
C GLN A 59 35.18 -19.26 3.81
N TYR A 60 34.84 -18.46 4.81
CA TYR A 60 35.32 -17.09 4.90
C TYR A 60 36.81 -17.09 5.26
N LEU A 61 37.67 -17.23 4.24
CA LEU A 61 39.14 -17.29 4.33
C LEU A 61 39.80 -16.03 4.96
N ARG A 62 39.03 -15.05 5.42
CA ARG A 62 39.53 -13.80 6.00
C ARG A 62 38.71 -13.43 7.23
N SER A 63 39.34 -13.43 8.40
CA SER A 63 38.80 -12.77 9.59
C SER A 63 38.67 -11.27 9.36
N SER A 64 37.55 -10.70 9.79
CA SER A 64 37.27 -9.27 9.78
C SER A 64 37.02 -8.79 11.20
N HIS A 65 37.77 -7.76 11.57
CA HIS A 65 37.84 -7.18 12.91
C HIS A 65 36.89 -5.97 12.98
N ASP A 66 36.24 -5.76 14.12
CA ASP A 66 35.43 -4.56 14.38
C ASP A 66 36.29 -3.34 14.73
N TYR A 67 35.71 -2.17 14.95
CA TYR A 67 36.48 -0.98 15.32
C TYR A 67 36.87 -0.95 16.80
N GLN A 68 36.20 -1.71 17.67
CA GLN A 68 36.58 -1.86 19.06
C GLN A 68 37.89 -2.65 19.20
N GLU A 69 37.97 -3.85 18.60
CA GLU A 69 39.17 -4.68 18.56
C GLU A 69 40.36 -3.91 17.92
N LYS A 70 40.11 -3.17 16.83
CA LYS A 70 41.15 -2.33 16.19
C LYS A 70 41.67 -1.26 17.14
N LEU A 71 40.78 -0.55 17.84
CA LEU A 71 41.12 0.55 18.73
C LEU A 71 41.97 0.06 19.91
N GLU A 72 41.56 -1.03 20.56
CA GLU A 72 42.33 -1.66 21.64
C GLU A 72 43.74 -2.07 21.17
N VAL A 73 43.82 -2.69 20.00
CA VAL A 73 45.09 -3.16 19.41
C VAL A 73 46.03 -2.00 19.07
N ILE A 74 45.54 -0.90 18.46
CA ILE A 74 46.40 0.26 18.13
C ILE A 74 46.80 1.10 19.36
N ASN A 75 45.98 1.09 20.42
CA ASN A 75 46.31 1.74 21.68
C ASN A 75 47.36 0.94 22.46
N PHE A 76 47.19 -0.39 22.56
CA PHE A 76 48.21 -1.24 23.17
C PHE A 76 49.53 -1.20 22.39
N TYR A 77 49.47 -1.18 21.05
CA TYR A 77 50.65 -1.03 20.18
C TYR A 77 51.46 0.23 20.47
N ALA A 78 50.81 1.37 20.69
CA ALA A 78 51.49 2.64 20.93
C ALA A 78 52.40 2.62 22.16
N LEU A 79 52.07 1.78 23.16
CA LEU A 79 52.80 1.65 24.42
C LEU A 79 53.79 0.46 24.44
N HIS A 80 53.50 -0.63 23.72
CA HIS A 80 54.24 -1.91 23.85
C HIS A 80 54.89 -2.41 22.55
N GLY A 81 54.65 -1.76 21.42
CA GLY A 81 55.21 -2.13 20.12
C GLY A 81 54.63 -3.41 19.50
N MET A 82 55.05 -3.70 18.26
CA MET A 82 54.45 -4.74 17.41
C MET A 82 54.52 -6.15 18.01
N SER A 83 55.66 -6.55 18.57
CA SER A 83 55.87 -7.93 19.04
C SER A 83 54.93 -8.29 20.20
N ASN A 84 54.90 -7.44 21.23
CA ASN A 84 54.05 -7.61 22.40
C ASN A 84 52.56 -7.55 22.02
N THR A 85 52.18 -6.66 21.11
CA THR A 85 50.80 -6.55 20.61
C THR A 85 50.32 -7.84 19.96
N LEU A 86 51.13 -8.43 19.09
CA LEU A 86 50.81 -9.70 18.44
C LEU A 86 50.81 -10.88 19.42
N THR A 87 51.61 -10.85 20.48
CA THR A 87 51.57 -11.86 21.55
C THR A 87 50.32 -11.74 22.41
N ARG A 88 49.89 -10.53 22.77
CA ARG A 88 48.70 -10.30 23.59
C ARG A 88 47.39 -10.63 22.88
N TYR A 89 47.17 -10.05 21.69
CA TYR A 89 45.88 -10.13 21.00
C TYR A 89 45.78 -11.32 20.04
N TYR A 90 46.92 -11.81 19.51
CA TYR A 90 46.94 -12.85 18.49
C TYR A 90 47.96 -13.98 18.77
N PRO A 91 48.01 -14.55 19.99
CA PRO A 91 49.04 -15.53 20.38
C PRO A 91 49.06 -16.79 19.51
N LYS A 92 47.92 -17.19 18.96
CA LYS A 92 47.77 -18.38 18.09
C LYS A 92 48.31 -18.18 16.66
N LEU A 93 48.68 -16.96 16.27
CA LEU A 93 49.23 -16.70 14.93
C LEU A 93 50.75 -16.89 14.92
N VAL A 94 51.21 -17.76 14.01
CA VAL A 94 52.62 -18.09 13.77
C VAL A 94 53.03 -17.77 12.33
N GLY A 95 54.32 -17.78 12.05
CA GLY A 95 54.88 -17.67 10.69
C GLY A 95 54.30 -16.53 9.84
N ASN A 96 53.80 -16.88 8.65
CA ASN A 96 53.29 -15.90 7.69
C ASN A 96 52.01 -15.19 8.17
N ASP A 97 51.16 -15.85 8.96
CA ASP A 97 49.92 -15.24 9.45
C ASP A 97 50.19 -14.18 10.51
N ARG A 98 51.17 -14.42 11.39
CA ARG A 98 51.67 -13.40 12.32
C ARG A 98 52.23 -12.18 11.57
N ARG A 99 52.97 -12.41 10.47
CA ARG A 99 53.49 -11.36 9.58
C ARG A 99 52.36 -10.61 8.86
N ASN A 100 51.30 -11.29 8.42
CA ASN A 100 50.15 -10.69 7.76
C ASN A 100 49.28 -9.89 8.74
N MET A 101 49.14 -10.33 9.99
CA MET A 101 48.50 -9.53 11.03
C MET A 101 49.32 -8.26 11.36
N SER A 102 50.65 -8.35 11.42
CA SER A 102 51.51 -7.16 11.54
C SER A 102 51.32 -6.14 10.42
N LYS A 103 50.99 -6.58 9.19
CA LYS A 103 50.61 -5.68 8.09
C LYS A 103 49.23 -5.04 8.36
N LYS A 104 48.21 -5.84 8.71
CA LYS A 104 46.87 -5.32 9.08
C LYS A 104 46.92 -4.24 10.17
N ILE A 105 47.67 -4.47 11.25
CA ILE A 105 47.82 -3.51 12.35
C ILE A 105 48.45 -2.20 11.86
N ARG A 106 49.47 -2.27 10.97
CA ARG A 106 50.04 -1.08 10.33
C ARG A 106 49.05 -0.35 9.43
N ASP A 107 48.19 -1.07 8.71
CA ASP A 107 47.12 -0.45 7.91
C ASP A 107 46.03 0.18 8.77
N TRP A 108 45.76 -0.33 9.98
CA TRP A 108 44.89 0.33 10.96
C TRP A 108 45.54 1.59 11.55
N LEU A 109 46.84 1.59 11.80
CA LEU A 109 47.60 2.76 12.26
C LEU A 109 47.61 3.89 11.21
N LYS A 110 47.68 3.57 9.91
CA LYS A 110 47.49 4.56 8.82
C LYS A 110 46.11 5.21 8.82
N LEU A 111 45.10 4.54 9.38
CA LEU A 111 43.71 5.00 9.48
C LEU A 111 43.32 5.38 10.92
N ARG A 112 44.30 5.68 11.78
CA ARG A 112 44.12 5.87 13.23
C ARG A 112 42.95 6.79 13.59
N THR A 113 42.85 7.96 12.95
CA THR A 113 41.77 8.93 13.19
C THR A 113 40.38 8.33 12.96
N GLN A 114 40.18 7.57 11.87
CA GLN A 114 38.91 6.88 11.62
C GLN A 114 38.67 5.73 12.62
N VAL A 115 39.74 5.04 13.04
CA VAL A 115 39.62 3.95 14.02
C VAL A 115 39.20 4.48 15.39
N GLU A 116 39.76 5.62 15.81
CA GLU A 116 39.38 6.31 17.05
C GLU A 116 37.95 6.88 16.95
N GLU A 117 37.62 7.62 15.89
CA GLU A 117 36.28 8.21 15.67
C GLU A 117 35.17 7.15 15.75
N VAL A 118 35.33 6.02 15.05
CA VAL A 118 34.33 4.96 15.03
C VAL A 118 34.39 4.11 16.30
N GLY A 119 35.59 3.84 16.83
CA GLY A 119 35.81 2.98 17.99
C GLY A 119 35.32 3.57 19.31
N TYR A 120 35.41 4.89 19.51
CA TYR A 120 34.82 5.57 20.68
C TYR A 120 33.31 5.86 20.53
N SER A 121 32.74 5.66 19.34
CA SER A 121 31.31 5.84 19.11
C SER A 121 30.48 4.58 19.44
N SER A 122 29.16 4.72 19.52
CA SER A 122 28.21 3.59 19.60
C SER A 122 28.22 2.65 18.39
N ARG A 123 29.11 2.88 17.41
CA ARG A 123 29.31 2.09 16.19
C ARG A 123 30.57 1.24 16.22
N SER A 124 31.23 1.10 17.38
CA SER A 124 32.47 0.34 17.57
C SER A 124 32.40 -1.10 17.01
N ASN A 125 31.25 -1.77 17.18
CA ASN A 125 30.97 -3.12 16.67
C ASN A 125 30.96 -3.27 15.14
N LEU A 126 31.04 -2.17 14.36
CA LEU A 126 31.09 -2.25 12.90
C LEU A 126 32.44 -2.81 12.42
N LYS A 127 32.40 -3.71 11.44
CA LYS A 127 33.63 -4.29 10.84
C LYS A 127 34.25 -3.42 9.75
N LYS A 128 33.41 -2.64 9.07
CA LYS A 128 33.78 -1.63 8.06
C LYS A 128 32.81 -0.47 8.13
N VAL A 129 33.30 0.75 7.91
CA VAL A 129 32.47 1.93 7.62
C VAL A 129 32.67 2.31 6.15
N ARG A 130 31.62 2.79 5.51
CA ARG A 130 31.67 3.49 4.22
C ARG A 130 31.24 4.93 4.46
N ASN A 131 31.82 5.87 3.72
CA ASN A 131 31.35 7.25 3.71
C ASN A 131 29.91 7.27 3.18
N VAL A 132 29.11 8.22 3.67
CA VAL A 132 27.75 8.44 3.18
C VAL A 132 27.83 8.82 1.70
N GLY A 133 27.08 8.13 0.83
CA GLY A 133 27.11 8.33 -0.62
C GLY A 133 27.96 7.34 -1.41
N VAL A 134 28.80 6.50 -0.78
CA VAL A 134 29.62 5.52 -1.51
C VAL A 134 28.75 4.38 -2.07
N GLY A 135 28.60 4.36 -3.40
CA GLY A 135 27.85 3.33 -4.13
C GLY A 135 26.36 3.65 -4.30
N THR A 136 25.98 4.92 -4.38
CA THR A 136 24.62 5.33 -4.80
C THR A 136 24.41 5.09 -6.29
N SER A 137 23.19 4.70 -6.67
CA SER A 137 22.81 4.48 -8.08
C SER A 137 22.71 5.76 -8.90
N LEU A 138 22.55 6.91 -8.22
CA LEU A 138 22.66 8.25 -8.80
C LEU A 138 23.88 8.94 -8.15
N ASN A 139 24.60 9.76 -8.91
CA ASN A 139 25.71 10.54 -8.36
C ASN A 139 25.21 11.70 -7.49
N HIS A 140 26.12 12.35 -6.76
CA HIS A 140 25.76 13.40 -5.81
C HIS A 140 25.04 14.58 -6.49
N ASP A 141 25.50 14.98 -7.67
CA ASP A 141 24.97 16.15 -8.40
C ASP A 141 23.54 15.89 -8.92
N THR A 142 23.26 14.67 -9.39
CA THR A 142 21.91 14.26 -9.78
C THR A 142 20.99 14.18 -8.58
N GLU A 143 21.47 13.70 -7.42
CA GLU A 143 20.68 13.76 -6.19
C GLU A 143 20.46 15.21 -5.71
N ALA A 144 21.40 16.14 -5.92
CA ALA A 144 21.24 17.55 -5.59
C ALA A 144 20.12 18.23 -6.41
N ILE A 145 19.99 17.90 -7.70
CA ILE A 145 18.85 18.36 -8.53
C ILE A 145 17.52 17.87 -7.93
N ILE A 146 17.44 16.62 -7.47
CA ILE A 146 16.24 16.08 -6.80
C ILE A 146 15.98 16.82 -5.49
N VAL A 147 17.03 17.13 -4.71
CA VAL A 147 16.91 17.90 -3.45
C VAL A 147 16.32 19.28 -3.72
N GLN A 148 16.83 20.00 -4.71
CA GLN A 148 16.33 21.32 -5.09
C GLN A 148 14.86 21.25 -5.54
N TRP A 149 14.53 20.33 -6.45
CA TRP A 149 13.14 20.12 -6.90
C TRP A 149 12.17 19.79 -5.74
N VAL A 150 12.60 18.97 -4.76
CA VAL A 150 11.79 18.75 -3.55
C VAL A 150 11.60 20.07 -2.79
N GLN A 151 12.64 20.88 -2.61
CA GLN A 151 12.53 22.15 -1.90
C GLN A 151 11.60 23.13 -2.63
N ASP A 152 11.73 23.28 -3.95
CA ASP A 152 10.91 24.21 -4.76
C ASP A 152 9.43 23.86 -4.66
N MET A 153 9.07 22.60 -4.92
CA MET A 153 7.71 22.09 -4.74
C MET A 153 7.19 22.34 -3.32
N ARG A 154 8.02 22.14 -2.30
CA ARG A 154 7.62 22.38 -0.90
C ARG A 154 7.50 23.86 -0.54
N ASN A 155 8.27 24.75 -1.17
CA ASN A 155 8.19 26.21 -1.02
C ASN A 155 6.92 26.76 -1.69
N GLU A 156 6.53 26.21 -2.83
CA GLU A 156 5.22 26.46 -3.47
C GLU A 156 4.04 25.82 -2.69
N GLY A 157 4.32 25.07 -1.62
CA GLY A 157 3.33 24.36 -0.83
C GLY A 157 2.77 23.11 -1.51
N ILE A 158 3.30 22.69 -2.66
CA ILE A 158 2.91 21.46 -3.37
C ILE A 158 3.38 20.24 -2.53
N PRO A 159 2.53 19.25 -2.27
CA PRO A 159 2.88 18.06 -1.49
C PRO A 159 3.68 17.05 -2.32
N VAL A 160 4.94 16.78 -1.96
CA VAL A 160 5.78 15.78 -2.65
C VAL A 160 5.58 14.40 -2.03
N ALA A 161 4.84 13.52 -2.72
CA ALA A 161 4.68 12.12 -2.32
C ALA A 161 5.94 11.28 -2.56
N THR A 162 6.04 10.08 -1.94
CA THR A 162 7.14 9.15 -2.26
C THR A 162 7.11 8.69 -3.72
N ILE A 163 5.91 8.50 -4.31
CA ILE A 163 5.79 8.16 -5.74
C ILE A 163 6.29 9.29 -6.66
N MET A 164 6.06 10.56 -6.31
CA MET A 164 6.56 11.70 -7.07
C MET A 164 8.10 11.77 -7.02
N LEU A 165 8.70 11.53 -5.84
CA LEU A 165 10.15 11.37 -5.72
C LEU A 165 10.67 10.21 -6.59
N GLN A 166 9.96 9.08 -6.66
CA GLN A 166 10.36 7.95 -7.49
C GLN A 166 10.30 8.28 -8.99
N LEU A 167 9.26 9.01 -9.42
CA LEU A 167 9.11 9.45 -10.81
C LEU A 167 10.22 10.44 -11.20
N LYS A 168 10.42 11.53 -10.43
CA LYS A 168 11.47 12.51 -10.73
C LYS A 168 12.87 11.92 -10.67
N ALA A 169 13.11 10.94 -9.79
CA ALA A 169 14.38 10.23 -9.74
C ALA A 169 14.61 9.32 -10.96
N LYS A 170 13.56 8.72 -11.53
CA LYS A 170 13.66 7.90 -12.76
C LYS A 170 13.89 8.77 -13.99
N GLU A 171 13.12 9.85 -14.13
CA GLU A 171 13.27 10.87 -15.16
C GLU A 171 14.74 11.36 -15.24
N LEU A 172 15.30 11.77 -14.10
CA LEU A 172 16.71 12.19 -14.03
C LEU A 172 17.71 11.03 -14.19
N ALA A 173 17.33 9.77 -13.96
CA ALA A 173 18.19 8.61 -14.26
C ALA A 173 18.27 8.40 -15.78
N GLU A 174 17.12 8.46 -16.46
CA GLU A 174 16.99 8.32 -17.90
C GLU A 174 17.73 9.44 -18.64
N GLU A 175 17.64 10.69 -18.17
CA GLU A 175 18.45 11.83 -18.64
C GLU A 175 19.98 11.61 -18.48
N LYS A 176 20.40 10.81 -17.50
CA LYS A 176 21.81 10.43 -17.28
C LYS A 176 22.19 9.11 -17.95
N GLY A 177 21.33 8.56 -18.81
CA GLY A 177 21.57 7.31 -19.54
C GLY A 177 21.49 6.04 -18.70
N ILE A 178 20.89 6.10 -17.50
CA ILE A 178 20.69 4.95 -16.61
C ILE A 178 19.30 4.37 -16.88
N SER A 179 19.23 3.10 -17.30
CA SER A 179 17.97 2.49 -17.67
C SER A 179 17.06 2.19 -16.47
N ALA A 180 15.75 2.13 -16.69
CA ALA A 180 14.77 1.73 -15.67
C ALA A 180 15.00 0.31 -15.09
N ASN A 181 15.78 -0.53 -15.76
CA ASN A 181 16.21 -1.84 -15.26
C ASN A 181 17.33 -1.73 -14.22
N GLU A 182 18.25 -0.78 -14.39
CA GLU A 182 19.37 -0.50 -13.50
C GLU A 182 18.94 0.37 -12.31
N PHE A 183 18.10 1.38 -12.55
CA PHE A 183 17.58 2.26 -11.51
C PHE A 183 16.06 2.22 -11.38
N LYS A 184 15.59 1.49 -10.36
CA LYS A 184 14.16 1.30 -10.09
C LYS A 184 13.53 2.36 -9.18
N ALA A 185 14.32 3.33 -8.69
CA ALA A 185 13.95 4.21 -7.57
C ALA A 185 13.30 3.43 -6.40
N SER A 186 13.96 2.39 -5.91
CA SER A 186 13.37 1.45 -4.93
C SER A 186 13.02 2.13 -3.59
N ARG A 187 12.15 1.49 -2.79
CA ARG A 187 11.80 1.94 -1.43
C ARG A 187 13.04 2.18 -0.55
N ASP A 188 14.07 1.34 -0.71
CA ASP A 188 15.34 1.45 0.01
C ASP A 188 16.19 2.61 -0.50
N TRP A 189 16.22 2.84 -1.81
CA TRP A 189 16.86 4.03 -2.38
C TRP A 189 16.16 5.30 -1.87
N CYS A 190 14.83 5.41 -1.94
CA CYS A 190 14.09 6.57 -1.43
C CYS A 190 14.33 6.79 0.07
N THR A 191 14.36 5.72 0.86
CA THR A 191 14.62 5.79 2.31
C THR A 191 16.05 6.27 2.59
N SER A 192 17.01 5.79 1.81
CA SER A 192 18.41 6.20 1.89
C SER A 192 18.62 7.65 1.43
N PHE A 193 17.99 8.06 0.32
CA PHE A 193 17.97 9.44 -0.19
C PHE A 193 17.43 10.41 0.87
N LYS A 194 16.24 10.11 1.42
CA LYS A 194 15.65 10.90 2.51
C LYS A 194 16.58 10.99 3.73
N LYS A 195 17.26 9.89 4.09
CA LYS A 195 18.23 9.87 5.20
C LYS A 195 19.48 10.69 4.91
N ARG A 196 20.03 10.64 3.69
CA ARG A 196 21.19 11.44 3.24
C ARG A 196 20.90 12.93 3.30
N HIS A 197 19.81 13.35 2.66
CA HIS A 197 19.48 14.76 2.43
C HIS A 197 18.56 15.37 3.50
N GLY A 198 18.55 14.78 4.71
CA GLY A 198 17.82 15.36 5.85
C GLY A 198 16.29 15.42 5.71
N PHE A 199 15.68 14.66 4.79
CA PHE A 199 14.23 14.64 4.61
C PHE A 199 13.51 13.58 5.48
N THR A 200 12.22 13.80 5.72
CA THR A 200 11.32 12.88 6.44
C THR A 200 9.93 12.88 5.81
N LEU A 201 9.15 11.80 5.97
CA LEU A 201 7.74 11.78 5.59
C LEU A 201 6.88 12.37 6.71
N ARG A 202 6.17 13.45 6.42
CA ARG A 202 5.28 14.16 7.36
C ARG A 202 3.84 14.05 6.88
N GLN A 203 2.91 13.84 7.81
CA GLN A 203 1.48 13.66 7.53
C GLN A 203 0.72 14.97 7.78
N LYS A 204 -0.38 15.20 7.05
CA LYS A 204 -1.36 16.26 7.36
C LYS A 204 -2.05 15.90 8.69
N THR A 205 -1.96 16.79 9.69
CA THR A 205 -2.43 16.47 11.05
C THR A 205 -3.94 16.66 11.21
N ARG A 206 -4.76 15.67 10.84
CA ARG A 206 -6.04 15.36 11.52
C ARG A 206 -6.61 14.00 11.14
N GLN A 207 -7.14 13.32 12.17
CA GLN A 207 -8.00 12.12 12.18
C GLN A 207 -7.48 10.86 11.46
N GLY A 208 -7.23 9.82 12.26
CA GLY A 208 -7.31 8.43 11.82
C GLY A 208 -8.70 7.86 12.14
N GLN A 209 -9.07 6.79 11.44
CA GLN A 209 -10.07 5.84 11.93
C GLN A 209 -9.33 4.72 12.65
N ASP A 210 -9.95 4.16 13.68
CA ASP A 210 -9.45 3.00 14.37
C ASP A 210 -9.60 1.75 13.50
N THR A 211 -8.76 0.73 13.70
CA THR A 211 -8.86 -0.54 12.95
C THR A 211 -9.37 -1.60 13.91
N GLN A 212 -10.61 -2.04 13.72
CA GLN A 212 -11.31 -2.87 14.69
C GLN A 212 -10.76 -4.31 14.69
N GLU A 213 -10.34 -4.79 15.86
CA GLU A 213 -10.01 -6.20 16.08
C GLU A 213 -11.29 -7.06 15.89
N GLY A 214 -11.16 -8.23 15.27
CA GLY A 214 -12.29 -9.10 14.89
C GLY A 214 -12.61 -9.16 13.38
N SER A 215 -11.94 -8.37 12.53
CA SER A 215 -12.20 -8.35 11.08
C SER A 215 -11.99 -9.69 10.37
N ASP A 216 -11.04 -10.53 10.81
CA ASP A 216 -10.65 -11.73 10.06
C ASP A 216 -11.67 -12.87 10.22
N GLU A 217 -12.23 -13.03 11.41
CA GLU A 217 -13.26 -14.05 11.71
C GLU A 217 -14.58 -13.74 11.01
N ALA A 218 -14.99 -12.46 11.01
CA ALA A 218 -16.16 -12.00 10.28
C ALA A 218 -15.99 -12.17 8.75
N LEU A 219 -14.77 -11.96 8.23
CA LEU A 219 -14.46 -12.16 6.82
C LEU A 219 -14.54 -13.64 6.42
N GLU A 220 -13.99 -14.55 7.23
CA GLU A 220 -14.04 -16.00 6.96
C GLU A 220 -15.49 -16.52 7.02
N ALA A 221 -16.28 -16.08 8.00
CA ALA A 221 -17.69 -16.42 8.12
C ALA A 221 -18.51 -15.92 6.89
N PHE A 222 -18.31 -14.67 6.47
CA PHE A 222 -18.97 -14.13 5.27
C PHE A 222 -18.54 -14.87 4.00
N SER A 223 -17.24 -15.13 3.83
CA SER A 223 -16.69 -15.90 2.70
C SER A 223 -17.31 -17.30 2.62
N THR A 224 -17.39 -18.00 3.76
CA THR A 224 -18.01 -19.33 3.86
C THR A 224 -19.49 -19.29 3.45
N HIS A 225 -20.25 -18.34 3.99
CA HIS A 225 -21.67 -18.17 3.65
C HIS A 225 -21.90 -17.88 2.17
N ILE A 226 -21.11 -16.99 1.55
CA ILE A 226 -21.20 -16.72 0.10
C ILE A 226 -20.88 -17.96 -0.72
N HIS A 227 -19.87 -18.76 -0.33
CA HIS A 227 -19.56 -20.02 -0.99
C HIS A 227 -20.70 -21.04 -0.88
N GLU A 228 -21.32 -21.18 0.29
CA GLU A 228 -22.50 -22.05 0.49
C GLU A 228 -23.69 -21.61 -0.38
N VAL A 229 -24.01 -20.32 -0.40
CA VAL A 229 -25.07 -19.75 -1.25
C VAL A 229 -24.81 -20.04 -2.72
N MET A 230 -23.55 -19.89 -3.18
CA MET A 230 -23.18 -20.20 -4.56
C MET A 230 -23.34 -21.69 -4.88
N LEU A 231 -22.88 -22.58 -4.01
CA LEU A 231 -22.99 -24.03 -4.19
C LEU A 231 -24.44 -24.50 -4.23
N VAL A 232 -25.26 -24.11 -3.24
CA VAL A 232 -26.68 -24.53 -3.13
C VAL A 232 -27.50 -24.04 -4.33
N ASN A 233 -27.19 -22.85 -4.86
CA ASN A 233 -27.92 -22.29 -5.99
C ASN A 233 -27.35 -22.67 -7.36
N ASN A 234 -26.26 -23.44 -7.43
CA ASN A 234 -25.52 -23.73 -8.66
C ASN A 234 -25.08 -22.45 -9.41
N ILE A 235 -24.54 -21.48 -8.65
CA ILE A 235 -24.02 -20.22 -9.17
C ILE A 235 -22.53 -20.35 -9.43
N THR A 236 -22.15 -20.21 -10.69
CA THR A 236 -20.76 -20.27 -11.19
C THR A 236 -20.00 -18.96 -10.97
N LYS A 237 -20.71 -17.83 -10.99
CA LYS A 237 -20.11 -16.49 -11.06
C LYS A 237 -20.75 -15.52 -10.08
N CYS A 238 -19.92 -14.91 -9.23
CA CYS A 238 -20.34 -13.82 -8.38
C CYS A 238 -19.71 -12.49 -8.81
N TYR A 239 -20.42 -11.41 -8.48
CA TYR A 239 -20.09 -10.03 -8.77
C TYR A 239 -20.08 -9.26 -7.45
N ASN A 240 -19.12 -8.35 -7.30
CA ASN A 240 -19.12 -7.38 -6.21
C ASN A 240 -19.19 -5.97 -6.80
N ALA A 241 -20.13 -5.17 -6.31
CA ALA A 241 -20.24 -3.76 -6.66
C ALA A 241 -20.28 -2.88 -5.41
N ASP A 242 -19.46 -1.83 -5.43
CA ASP A 242 -19.20 -0.96 -4.27
C ASP A 242 -19.02 0.50 -4.73
N GLN A 243 -19.46 1.43 -3.90
CA GLN A 243 -19.44 2.87 -4.18
C GLN A 243 -18.21 3.54 -3.57
N THR A 244 -17.38 4.16 -4.41
CA THR A 244 -16.19 4.89 -3.97
C THR A 244 -16.22 6.37 -4.32
N GLY A 245 -15.63 7.19 -3.44
CA GLY A 245 -15.50 8.63 -3.65
C GLY A 245 -14.27 8.98 -4.49
N VAL A 246 -14.48 9.48 -5.71
CA VAL A 246 -13.43 9.95 -6.61
C VAL A 246 -13.22 11.46 -6.38
N PHE A 247 -12.26 11.80 -5.52
CA PHE A 247 -11.96 13.19 -5.16
C PHE A 247 -11.29 13.96 -6.31
N TYR A 248 -11.74 15.19 -6.57
CA TYR A 248 -11.12 16.03 -7.60
C TYR A 248 -9.74 16.55 -7.19
N GLU A 249 -9.55 16.85 -5.90
CA GLU A 249 -8.29 17.33 -5.33
C GLU A 249 -7.60 16.23 -4.50
N TYR A 250 -6.78 15.39 -5.14
CA TYR A 250 -6.06 14.33 -4.43
C TYR A 250 -4.73 14.82 -3.85
N LEU A 251 -4.78 15.44 -2.66
CA LEU A 251 -3.57 15.79 -1.90
C LEU A 251 -2.97 14.56 -1.21
N PRO A 252 -1.70 14.19 -1.48
CA PRO A 252 -1.00 13.13 -0.75
C PRO A 252 -1.06 13.30 0.77
N LYS A 253 -1.61 12.29 1.46
CA LYS A 253 -1.72 12.25 2.93
C LYS A 253 -0.37 12.49 3.64
N ARG A 254 0.74 12.12 2.99
CA ARG A 254 2.12 12.30 3.48
C ARG A 254 2.99 12.97 2.42
N THR A 255 3.72 14.01 2.84
CA THR A 255 4.68 14.76 2.01
C THR A 255 6.11 14.59 2.53
N ILE A 256 7.08 14.64 1.63
CA ILE A 256 8.51 14.69 1.94
C ILE A 256 8.85 16.12 2.34
N ASN A 257 9.41 16.31 3.53
CA ASN A 257 9.76 17.63 4.05
C ASN A 257 11.07 17.56 4.87
N ALA A 258 11.77 18.68 5.00
CA ALA A 258 12.97 18.77 5.83
C ALA A 258 12.71 18.29 7.28
N ARG A 259 13.68 17.57 7.85
CA ARG A 259 13.65 17.10 9.24
C ARG A 259 13.66 18.31 10.18
N GLY A 260 12.97 18.20 11.31
CA GLY A 260 12.90 19.26 12.33
C GLY A 260 11.84 20.34 12.08
N VAL A 261 11.35 20.50 10.84
CA VAL A 261 10.25 21.45 10.54
C VAL A 261 9.03 21.13 11.41
N LYS A 262 8.51 22.12 12.17
CA LYS A 262 7.34 21.94 13.04
C LYS A 262 6.03 21.90 12.23
N THR A 263 5.80 22.93 11.42
CA THR A 263 4.56 23.13 10.64
C THR A 263 4.79 22.84 9.16
N VAL A 264 3.93 22.04 8.54
CA VAL A 264 4.03 21.64 7.13
C VAL A 264 2.88 22.28 6.36
N TRP A 265 3.14 23.41 5.72
CA TRP A 265 2.16 24.08 4.86
C TRP A 265 1.97 23.31 3.56
N VAL A 266 0.71 23.10 3.17
CA VAL A 266 0.33 22.47 1.90
C VAL A 266 -0.73 23.38 1.27
N ARG A 267 -0.52 23.83 0.03
CA ARG A 267 -1.57 24.54 -0.71
C ARG A 267 -2.69 23.55 -1.00
N CYS A 268 -3.92 23.98 -0.73
CA CYS A 268 -5.15 23.22 -0.90
C CYS A 268 -6.21 24.18 -1.43
N GLY A 269 -7.02 23.75 -2.39
CA GLY A 269 -8.15 24.51 -2.91
C GLY A 269 -9.32 24.64 -1.93
N GLY A 270 -9.19 24.08 -0.72
CA GLY A 270 -10.28 23.93 0.25
C GLY A 270 -11.32 22.89 -0.16
N LYS A 271 -11.02 22.10 -1.21
CA LYS A 271 -11.93 21.20 -1.91
C LYS A 271 -11.49 19.73 -1.80
N ASP A 272 -10.69 19.40 -0.79
CA ASP A 272 -10.23 18.03 -0.49
C ASP A 272 -11.38 17.04 -0.14
N LYS A 273 -12.62 17.54 -0.04
CA LYS A 273 -13.86 16.75 0.08
C LYS A 273 -14.77 16.79 -1.15
N GLU A 274 -14.49 17.63 -2.15
CA GLU A 274 -15.24 17.62 -3.40
C GLU A 274 -14.87 16.37 -4.21
N ARG A 275 -15.89 15.58 -4.55
CA ARG A 275 -15.76 14.28 -5.19
C ARG A 275 -16.93 14.02 -6.12
N ALA A 276 -16.68 13.21 -7.15
CA ALA A 276 -17.71 12.39 -7.76
C ALA A 276 -17.88 11.10 -6.94
N THR A 277 -19.01 10.40 -7.13
CA THR A 277 -19.19 9.04 -6.61
C THR A 277 -19.11 8.09 -7.80
N ALA A 278 -18.33 7.01 -7.70
CA ALA A 278 -18.21 6.00 -8.73
C ALA A 278 -18.62 4.64 -8.17
N MET A 279 -19.57 3.97 -8.83
CA MET A 279 -19.84 2.55 -8.60
C MET A 279 -18.81 1.73 -9.38
N LEU A 280 -18.07 0.89 -8.66
CA LEU A 280 -17.18 -0.11 -9.22
C LEU A 280 -17.98 -1.42 -9.41
N LEU A 281 -17.60 -2.22 -10.40
CA LEU A 281 -18.10 -3.59 -10.57
C LEU A 281 -16.96 -4.50 -11.01
N GLY A 282 -16.80 -5.62 -10.30
CA GLY A 282 -15.88 -6.70 -10.66
C GLY A 282 -16.49 -8.07 -10.37
N ASP A 283 -15.91 -9.12 -10.94
CA ASP A 283 -16.37 -10.50 -10.76
C ASP A 283 -15.35 -11.39 -10.03
N SER A 284 -15.78 -12.62 -9.73
CA SER A 284 -14.97 -13.68 -9.12
C SER A 284 -13.73 -14.10 -9.91
N GLU A 285 -13.64 -13.73 -11.19
CA GLU A 285 -12.49 -14.02 -12.07
C GLU A 285 -11.49 -12.85 -12.08
N GLY A 286 -11.83 -11.72 -11.44
CA GLY A 286 -11.02 -10.50 -11.38
C GLY A 286 -11.22 -9.55 -12.55
N ASN A 287 -12.20 -9.79 -13.43
CA ASN A 287 -12.55 -8.85 -14.49
C ASN A 287 -13.15 -7.57 -13.89
N LYS A 288 -13.00 -6.46 -14.61
CA LYS A 288 -13.53 -5.14 -14.23
C LYS A 288 -14.45 -4.64 -15.30
N TYR A 289 -15.58 -4.08 -14.88
CA TYR A 289 -16.64 -3.63 -15.77
C TYR A 289 -16.68 -2.11 -15.89
N PRO A 290 -17.38 -1.55 -16.90
CA PRO A 290 -17.50 -0.11 -17.08
C PRO A 290 -18.06 0.59 -15.84
N LEU A 291 -17.55 1.78 -15.54
CA LEU A 291 -17.91 2.52 -14.32
C LEU A 291 -19.21 3.28 -14.51
N PHE A 292 -19.94 3.47 -13.42
CA PHE A 292 -21.02 4.47 -13.35
C PHE A 292 -20.59 5.59 -12.41
N ILE A 293 -20.58 6.84 -12.91
CA ILE A 293 -20.06 8.01 -12.21
C ILE A 293 -21.18 9.02 -11.99
N VAL A 294 -21.42 9.42 -10.75
CA VAL A 294 -22.41 10.44 -10.37
C VAL A 294 -21.70 11.74 -9.99
N LEU A 295 -21.95 12.78 -10.78
CA LEU A 295 -21.39 14.12 -10.60
C LEU A 295 -22.35 15.01 -9.78
N LYS A 296 -21.77 15.87 -8.93
CA LYS A 296 -22.57 16.86 -8.18
C LYS A 296 -23.02 18.00 -9.08
N GLN A 297 -24.33 18.14 -9.31
CA GLN A 297 -24.90 19.20 -10.15
C GLN A 297 -26.09 19.88 -9.49
N LYS A 298 -26.12 21.22 -9.51
CA LYS A 298 -27.31 21.97 -9.07
C LYS A 298 -28.50 21.64 -9.99
N LYS A 299 -29.63 21.29 -9.38
CA LYS A 299 -30.92 21.09 -10.08
C LYS A 299 -31.34 22.41 -10.74
N SER A 300 -31.91 22.34 -11.94
CA SER A 300 -32.56 23.50 -12.56
C SER A 300 -33.76 23.95 -11.73
N THR A 301 -34.04 25.24 -11.68
CA THR A 301 -35.25 25.80 -11.07
C THR A 301 -36.49 25.60 -11.95
N ILE A 302 -36.30 25.32 -13.25
CA ILE A 302 -37.39 25.18 -14.23
C ILE A 302 -37.81 23.71 -14.31
N ALA A 303 -39.06 23.42 -13.93
CA ALA A 303 -39.57 22.04 -13.79
C ALA A 303 -39.55 21.22 -15.11
N THR A 304 -39.82 21.86 -16.26
CA THR A 304 -39.72 21.20 -17.58
C THR A 304 -38.28 20.82 -17.90
N THR A 305 -37.33 21.74 -17.66
CA THR A 305 -35.89 21.46 -17.79
C THR A 305 -35.44 20.35 -16.86
N VAL A 306 -35.94 20.29 -15.61
CA VAL A 306 -35.63 19.18 -14.68
C VAL A 306 -36.05 17.83 -15.26
N ARG A 307 -37.26 17.71 -15.81
CA ARG A 307 -37.74 16.46 -16.43
C ARG A 307 -36.86 16.05 -17.62
N ALA A 308 -36.58 16.99 -18.54
CA ALA A 308 -35.70 16.75 -19.68
C ALA A 308 -34.24 16.47 -19.29
N ASN A 309 -33.74 17.02 -18.17
CA ASN A 309 -32.43 16.66 -17.64
C ASN A 309 -32.42 15.19 -17.21
N ILE A 310 -33.42 14.77 -16.42
CA ILE A 310 -33.50 13.41 -15.86
C ILE A 310 -33.66 12.38 -16.99
N ASN A 311 -34.64 12.57 -17.86
CA ASN A 311 -35.02 11.59 -18.89
C ASN A 311 -33.98 11.48 -20.01
N ASP A 312 -33.52 12.61 -20.54
CA ASP A 312 -32.80 12.64 -21.81
C ASP A 312 -31.28 12.81 -21.62
N ARG A 313 -30.85 13.22 -20.42
CA ARG A 313 -29.48 13.72 -20.15
C ARG A 313 -28.92 13.23 -18.81
N ASN A 314 -29.39 12.10 -18.29
CA ASN A 314 -28.89 11.45 -17.06
C ASN A 314 -28.86 12.37 -15.81
N GLY A 315 -29.82 13.31 -15.72
CA GLY A 315 -29.90 14.35 -14.69
C GLY A 315 -29.00 15.58 -14.93
N LEU A 316 -28.15 15.56 -15.94
CA LEU A 316 -27.18 16.62 -16.25
C LEU A 316 -27.82 17.83 -16.96
N GLY A 317 -27.29 19.02 -16.68
CA GLY A 317 -27.66 20.25 -17.38
C GLY A 317 -27.16 20.28 -18.83
N VAL A 318 -27.86 21.00 -19.73
CA VAL A 318 -27.62 21.03 -21.19
C VAL A 318 -26.13 21.26 -21.54
N PHE A 319 -25.49 22.23 -20.89
CA PHE A 319 -24.10 22.58 -21.17
C PHE A 319 -23.13 21.45 -20.82
N VAL A 320 -23.26 20.84 -19.65
CA VAL A 320 -22.39 19.73 -19.22
C VAL A 320 -22.72 18.45 -19.98
N TRP A 321 -23.98 18.22 -20.34
CA TRP A 321 -24.35 17.12 -21.23
C TRP A 321 -23.61 17.17 -22.57
N ARG A 322 -23.43 18.37 -23.15
CA ARG A 322 -22.70 18.55 -24.41
C ARG A 322 -21.22 18.15 -24.33
N GLU A 323 -20.63 18.16 -23.13
CA GLU A 323 -19.24 17.72 -22.87
C GLU A 323 -19.20 16.24 -22.46
N VAL A 324 -20.17 15.79 -21.66
CA VAL A 324 -20.25 14.42 -21.12
C VAL A 324 -20.71 13.39 -22.15
N PHE A 325 -21.66 13.73 -23.03
CA PHE A 325 -22.22 12.79 -24.00
C PHE A 325 -21.15 12.22 -24.96
N PRO A 326 -20.28 13.02 -25.61
CA PRO A 326 -19.19 12.49 -26.44
C PRO A 326 -18.22 11.59 -25.66
N LEU A 327 -17.99 11.86 -24.36
CA LEU A 327 -17.17 11.00 -23.51
C LEU A 327 -17.85 9.65 -23.23
N MET A 328 -19.18 9.61 -23.13
CA MET A 328 -19.96 8.38 -22.95
C MET A 328 -20.18 7.58 -24.25
N GLU A 329 -19.96 8.21 -25.42
CA GLU A 329 -19.83 7.51 -26.70
C GLU A 329 -18.42 6.94 -26.90
N GLN A 330 -17.39 7.68 -26.51
CA GLN A 330 -15.99 7.26 -26.64
C GLN A 330 -15.59 6.18 -25.61
N TRP A 331 -16.12 6.25 -24.39
CA TRP A 331 -15.77 5.38 -23.27
C TRP A 331 -16.99 4.63 -22.75
N PRO A 332 -16.87 3.36 -22.33
CA PRO A 332 -18.02 2.53 -22.00
C PRO A 332 -18.70 2.93 -20.68
N SER A 333 -18.01 3.70 -19.83
CA SER A 333 -18.52 4.20 -18.55
C SER A 333 -19.73 5.12 -18.72
N LYS A 334 -20.66 5.08 -17.78
CA LYS A 334 -21.87 5.92 -17.78
C LYS A 334 -21.76 7.04 -16.74
N ILE A 335 -22.24 8.23 -17.10
CA ILE A 335 -22.11 9.43 -16.30
C ILE A 335 -23.51 10.00 -16.05
N TYR A 336 -23.80 10.27 -14.79
CA TYR A 336 -25.05 10.82 -14.26
C TYR A 336 -24.78 12.07 -13.44
N GLY A 337 -25.80 12.88 -13.21
CA GLY A 337 -25.69 14.09 -12.39
C GLY A 337 -26.90 14.31 -11.50
N ASN A 338 -26.67 14.62 -10.22
CA ASN A 338 -27.72 15.04 -9.31
C ASN A 338 -27.19 15.97 -8.19
N PRO A 339 -28.06 16.63 -7.40
CA PRO A 339 -27.64 17.60 -6.39
C PRO A 339 -26.81 17.03 -5.22
N THR A 340 -26.96 15.74 -4.96
CA THR A 340 -26.32 15.06 -3.83
C THR A 340 -24.95 14.49 -4.22
N ALA A 341 -24.74 14.14 -5.50
CA ALA A 341 -23.69 13.21 -5.97
C ALA A 341 -23.77 11.83 -5.31
N TRP A 342 -24.99 11.39 -4.98
CA TRP A 342 -25.26 10.07 -4.42
C TRP A 342 -26.07 9.23 -5.40
N TRP A 343 -25.99 7.93 -5.21
CA TRP A 343 -26.77 6.95 -5.94
C TRP A 343 -28.26 7.06 -5.60
N ASN A 344 -29.13 6.58 -6.50
CA ASN A 344 -30.58 6.50 -6.28
C ASN A 344 -31.17 5.25 -6.98
N GLU A 345 -32.45 4.97 -6.73
CA GLU A 345 -33.16 3.81 -7.30
C GLU A 345 -33.08 3.79 -8.85
N ASP A 346 -33.33 4.90 -9.54
CA ASP A 346 -33.34 4.94 -11.00
C ASP A 346 -31.94 4.62 -11.61
N ILE A 347 -30.85 5.08 -10.97
CA ILE A 347 -29.48 4.75 -11.38
C ILE A 347 -29.17 3.28 -11.04
N SER A 348 -29.71 2.73 -9.95
CA SER A 348 -29.57 1.30 -9.60
C SER A 348 -30.21 0.41 -10.67
N VAL A 349 -31.44 0.71 -11.08
CA VAL A 349 -32.12 0.03 -12.19
C VAL A 349 -31.35 0.18 -13.50
N ALA A 350 -30.82 1.36 -13.80
CA ALA A 350 -30.02 1.59 -15.01
C ALA A 350 -28.70 0.79 -15.01
N PHE A 351 -28.03 0.68 -13.87
CA PHE A 351 -26.83 -0.12 -13.67
C PHE A 351 -27.11 -1.61 -13.85
N LEU A 352 -28.16 -2.14 -13.21
CA LEU A 352 -28.55 -3.54 -13.34
C LEU A 352 -28.91 -3.89 -14.80
N ARG A 353 -29.68 -3.04 -15.47
CA ARG A 353 -30.02 -3.22 -16.89
C ARG A 353 -28.79 -3.17 -17.79
N PHE A 354 -27.85 -2.25 -17.55
CA PHE A 354 -26.65 -2.10 -18.37
C PHE A 354 -25.68 -3.29 -18.24
N HIS A 355 -25.47 -3.81 -17.03
CA HIS A 355 -24.52 -4.90 -16.80
C HIS A 355 -25.13 -6.29 -16.93
N PHE A 356 -26.41 -6.48 -16.57
CA PHE A 356 -27.04 -7.79 -16.44
C PHE A 356 -28.34 -7.97 -17.24
N GLY A 357 -28.88 -6.92 -17.86
CA GLY A 357 -30.12 -6.98 -18.65
C GLY A 357 -29.98 -7.65 -20.02
N SER A 358 -28.75 -7.82 -20.52
CA SER A 358 -28.45 -8.40 -21.84
C SER A 358 -27.39 -9.51 -21.75
N ARG A 359 -27.45 -10.37 -20.71
CA ARG A 359 -26.50 -11.48 -20.55
C ARG A 359 -26.71 -12.53 -21.65
N PRO A 360 -25.64 -13.19 -22.16
CA PRO A 360 -25.77 -14.22 -23.21
C PRO A 360 -26.64 -15.41 -22.80
N ASN A 361 -26.65 -15.74 -21.51
CA ASN A 361 -27.53 -16.71 -20.90
C ASN A 361 -28.23 -16.04 -19.71
N MET A 362 -29.56 -15.95 -19.75
CA MET A 362 -30.35 -15.38 -18.66
C MET A 362 -30.76 -16.42 -17.61
N ASP A 363 -30.82 -17.70 -18.00
CA ASP A 363 -31.14 -18.83 -17.11
C ASP A 363 -29.97 -19.21 -16.20
N GLU A 364 -28.74 -18.87 -16.58
CA GLU A 364 -27.57 -18.98 -15.70
C GLU A 364 -27.73 -18.02 -14.52
N LYS A 365 -27.80 -18.58 -13.31
CA LYS A 365 -27.87 -17.80 -12.07
C LYS A 365 -26.51 -17.16 -11.78
N ILE A 366 -26.53 -15.89 -11.42
CA ILE A 366 -25.38 -15.13 -10.93
C ILE A 366 -25.68 -14.58 -9.55
N LEU A 367 -24.64 -14.35 -8.75
CA LEU A 367 -24.74 -13.66 -7.46
C LEU A 367 -24.21 -12.24 -7.60
N LEU A 368 -25.00 -11.23 -7.25
CA LEU A 368 -24.53 -9.85 -7.07
C LEU A 368 -24.46 -9.55 -5.58
N ILE A 369 -23.29 -9.10 -5.12
CA ILE A 369 -23.06 -8.59 -3.78
C ILE A 369 -23.12 -7.06 -3.86
N TRP A 370 -23.99 -6.49 -3.03
CA TRP A 370 -24.20 -5.06 -2.83
C TRP A 370 -24.21 -4.75 -1.33
N ASP A 371 -23.93 -3.50 -0.97
CA ASP A 371 -24.07 -3.01 0.39
C ASP A 371 -25.53 -2.71 0.75
N ASP A 372 -25.79 -2.56 2.05
CA ASP A 372 -27.11 -2.26 2.64
C ASP A 372 -27.56 -0.80 2.40
N PHE A 373 -27.26 -0.25 1.23
CA PHE A 373 -27.65 1.11 0.87
C PHE A 373 -29.10 1.13 0.42
N SER A 374 -29.94 1.93 1.09
CA SER A 374 -31.40 2.00 0.85
C SER A 374 -31.86 2.14 -0.61
N ALA A 375 -31.06 2.72 -1.52
CA ALA A 375 -31.42 2.82 -2.93
C ALA A 375 -31.31 1.49 -3.70
N HIS A 376 -30.73 0.46 -3.09
CA HIS A 376 -30.67 -0.92 -3.61
C HIS A 376 -31.90 -1.75 -3.19
N PHE A 377 -32.73 -1.25 -2.26
CA PHE A 377 -33.87 -1.96 -1.67
C PHE A 377 -35.14 -1.11 -1.81
N THR A 378 -35.63 -0.97 -3.04
CA THR A 378 -36.89 -0.27 -3.36
C THR A 378 -37.71 -1.15 -4.30
N ASP A 379 -39.04 -1.00 -4.35
CA ASP A 379 -39.93 -1.82 -5.21
C ASP A 379 -39.58 -1.81 -6.72
N LYS A 380 -38.72 -0.88 -7.16
CA LYS A 380 -38.22 -0.77 -8.54
C LYS A 380 -36.96 -1.61 -8.85
N VAL A 381 -36.19 -1.98 -7.82
CA VAL A 381 -34.81 -2.51 -7.90
C VAL A 381 -34.80 -3.99 -7.59
#